data_AF-A0A958ZVT2-F1
#
_entry.id   AF-A0A958ZVT2-F1
#
_cell.length_a   1.000
_cell.length_b   1.000
_cell.length_c   1.000
_cell.angle_alpha   90.00
_cell.angle_beta   90.00
_cell.angle_gamma   90.00
#
_symmetry.space_group_name_H-M   'P 1'
#
loop_
_entity.id
_entity.type
_entity.pdbx_description
1 polymer ?
#
loop_
_entity_poly.entity_id
_entity_poly.type
_entity_poly.pdbx_seq_one_letter_code
_entity_poly.pdbx_strand_id
1 'polypeptide(L)'
;PVREAMVAIQRKMGENKGIVMDGRDIGSVVFPNAELKIFMTASEEVRAERRKKELEEKGEKISFEEVLKNVHERDRMDSTRKESPLIKVEDAIVIDNSHMTFADQVEKVIQLAKEKMAAKV
;
A
#
# COMPACT_ATOMS: atom_id res chain seq x y z
N PRO A 1 5.98 -22.56 0.62
CA PRO A 1 6.95 -22.37 1.74
C PRO A 1 7.73 -21.03 1.73
N VAL A 2 7.84 -20.29 0.61
CA VAL A 2 8.47 -18.94 0.64
C VAL A 2 7.54 -17.91 1.29
N ARG A 3 6.25 -17.88 0.93
CA ARG A 3 5.31 -16.89 1.49
C ARG A 3 5.22 -16.98 3.01
N GLU A 4 5.06 -18.18 3.54
CA GLU A 4 5.00 -18.46 4.99
C GLU A 4 6.27 -18.00 5.71
N ALA A 5 7.45 -18.31 5.17
CA ALA A 5 8.72 -17.84 5.72
C ALA A 5 8.81 -16.31 5.71
N MET A 6 8.33 -15.65 4.64
CA MET A 6 8.27 -14.19 4.58
C MET A 6 7.27 -13.61 5.59
N VAL A 7 6.09 -14.23 5.80
CA VAL A 7 5.15 -13.82 6.87
C VAL A 7 5.84 -13.90 8.23
N ALA A 8 6.55 -14.99 8.50
CA ALA A 8 7.21 -15.20 9.79
C ALA A 8 8.26 -14.12 10.06
N ILE A 9 9.08 -13.77 9.07
CA ILE A 9 10.07 -12.68 9.17
C ILE A 9 9.36 -11.34 9.41
N GLN A 10 8.31 -11.04 8.63
CA GLN A 10 7.54 -9.81 8.78
C GLN A 10 6.94 -9.68 10.18
N ARG A 11 6.32 -10.75 10.70
CA ARG A 11 5.76 -10.77 12.06
C ARG A 11 6.82 -10.56 13.13
N LYS A 12 7.97 -11.21 12.98
CA LYS A 12 9.12 -11.03 13.89
C LYS A 12 9.58 -9.58 13.96
N MET A 13 9.61 -8.87 12.82
CA MET A 13 9.93 -7.45 12.80
C MET A 13 8.92 -6.59 13.57
N GLY A 14 7.66 -7.02 13.68
CA GLY A 14 6.59 -6.29 14.37
C GLY A 14 6.35 -6.70 15.82
N GLU A 15 7.07 -7.69 16.36
CA GLU A 15 6.88 -8.18 17.75
C GLU A 15 6.98 -7.05 18.79
N ASN A 16 7.94 -6.14 18.60
CA ASN A 16 8.17 -5.01 19.50
C ASN A 16 7.37 -3.76 19.12
N LYS A 17 6.45 -3.86 18.15
CA LYS A 17 5.71 -2.74 17.57
C LYS A 17 6.65 -1.63 17.04
N GLY A 18 6.14 -0.42 16.82
CA GLY A 18 6.95 0.72 16.38
C GLY A 18 7.42 0.65 14.92
N ILE A 19 6.76 -0.18 14.10
CA ILE A 19 7.08 -0.34 12.68
C ILE A 19 5.98 0.24 11.78
N VAL A 20 6.40 0.70 10.60
CA VAL A 20 5.51 1.00 9.47
C VAL A 20 5.82 -0.02 8.38
N MET A 21 4.80 -0.74 7.92
CA MET A 21 4.96 -1.79 6.90
C MET A 21 4.00 -1.56 5.74
N ASP A 22 4.55 -1.51 4.52
CA ASP A 22 3.82 -1.45 3.26
C ASP A 22 3.80 -2.84 2.59
N GLY A 23 2.67 -3.20 1.99
CA GLY A 23 2.46 -4.43 1.26
C GLY A 23 0.99 -4.65 0.91
N ARG A 24 0.69 -5.80 0.28
CA ARG A 24 -0.66 -6.10 -0.23
C ARG A 24 -1.59 -6.72 0.81
N ASP A 25 -1.06 -7.54 1.71
CA ASP A 25 -1.82 -8.33 2.67
C ASP A 25 -1.38 -8.06 4.12
N ILE A 26 -0.80 -6.88 4.37
CA ILE A 26 -0.27 -6.51 5.70
C ILE A 26 -1.41 -6.46 6.72
N GLY A 27 -2.45 -5.69 6.45
CA GLY A 27 -3.59 -5.53 7.37
C GLY A 27 -4.58 -6.71 7.40
N SER A 28 -4.50 -7.63 6.44
CA SER A 28 -5.40 -8.80 6.32
C SER A 28 -4.77 -10.10 6.80
N VAL A 29 -3.47 -10.32 6.55
CA VAL A 29 -2.79 -11.61 6.82
C VAL A 29 -1.63 -11.44 7.78
N VAL A 30 -0.73 -10.49 7.54
CA VAL A 30 0.52 -10.38 8.31
C VAL A 30 0.24 -9.86 9.72
N PHE A 31 -0.44 -8.72 9.81
CA PHE A 31 -0.83 -8.01 11.03
C PHE A 31 -2.33 -7.67 11.04
N PRO A 32 -3.21 -8.68 11.16
CA PRO A 32 -4.65 -8.46 11.25
C PRO A 32 -5.08 -7.65 12.47
N ASN A 33 -4.20 -7.50 13.47
CA ASN A 33 -4.44 -6.71 14.68
C ASN A 33 -3.60 -5.42 14.72
N ALA A 34 -3.08 -4.96 13.57
CA ALA A 34 -2.37 -3.68 13.48
C ALA A 34 -3.26 -2.53 13.95
N GLU A 35 -2.69 -1.57 14.66
CA GLU A 35 -3.50 -0.56 15.36
C GLU A 35 -3.91 0.61 14.46
N LEU A 36 -3.23 0.76 13.33
CA LEU A 36 -3.63 1.61 12.21
C LEU A 36 -3.44 0.82 10.92
N LYS A 37 -4.50 0.70 10.14
CA LYS A 37 -4.49 0.11 8.81
C LYS A 37 -4.94 1.16 7.80
N ILE A 38 -4.12 1.37 6.78
CA ILE A 38 -4.41 2.33 5.71
C ILE A 38 -4.48 1.54 4.40
N PHE A 39 -5.56 1.77 3.65
CA PHE A 39 -5.71 1.31 2.29
C PHE A 39 -5.50 2.50 1.35
N MET A 40 -4.27 2.67 0.87
CA MET A 40 -3.90 3.76 -0.05
C MET A 40 -4.35 3.40 -1.47
N THR A 41 -5.05 4.31 -2.14
CA THR A 41 -5.54 4.15 -3.51
C THR A 41 -5.34 5.41 -4.34
N ALA A 42 -5.44 5.27 -5.65
CA ALA A 42 -5.57 6.36 -6.62
C ALA A 42 -6.14 5.83 -7.93
N SER A 43 -6.64 6.72 -8.78
CA SER A 43 -7.05 6.36 -10.14
C SER A 43 -5.90 5.69 -10.90
N GLU A 44 -6.24 4.80 -11.84
CA GLU A 44 -5.25 4.05 -12.61
C GLU A 44 -4.40 4.99 -13.47
N GLU A 45 -5.03 6.03 -14.01
CA GLU A 45 -4.40 7.06 -14.83
C GLU A 45 -3.35 7.84 -14.04
N VAL A 46 -3.70 8.32 -12.83
CA VAL A 46 -2.75 9.05 -11.97
C VAL A 46 -1.58 8.16 -11.58
N ARG A 47 -1.82 6.87 -11.30
CA ARG A 47 -0.75 5.91 -10.98
C ARG A 47 0.13 5.64 -12.20
N ALA A 48 -0.46 5.53 -13.39
CA ALA A 48 0.27 5.35 -14.63
C ALA A 48 1.11 6.58 -15.00
N GLU A 49 0.59 7.79 -14.83
CA GLU A 49 1.33 9.05 -15.05
C GLU A 49 2.55 9.14 -14.13
N ARG A 50 2.35 8.90 -12.82
CA ARG A 50 3.43 8.89 -11.82
C ARG A 50 4.50 7.85 -12.17
N ARG A 51 4.08 6.65 -12.56
CA ARG A 51 5.00 5.57 -12.94
C ARG A 51 5.75 5.87 -14.23
N LYS A 52 5.09 6.44 -15.24
CA LYS A 52 5.73 6.86 -16.50
C LYS A 52 6.80 7.90 -16.21
N LYS A 53 6.50 8.92 -15.40
CA LYS A 53 7.47 9.94 -15.00
C LYS A 53 8.69 9.32 -14.30
N GLU A 54 8.48 8.39 -13.37
CA GLU A 54 9.57 7.69 -12.67
C GLU A 54 10.47 6.89 -13.65
N LEU A 55 9.88 6.28 -14.68
CA LEU A 55 10.61 5.54 -15.71
C LEU A 55 11.39 6.46 -16.66
N GLU A 56 10.78 7.57 -17.07
CA GLU A 56 11.44 8.61 -17.88
C GLU A 56 12.65 9.22 -17.17
N GLU A 57 12.53 9.48 -15.86
CA GLU A 57 13.64 9.94 -15.01
C GLU A 57 14.80 8.94 -14.93
N LYS A 58 14.54 7.65 -15.16
CA LYS A 58 15.56 6.58 -15.25
C LYS A 58 16.09 6.36 -16.67
N GLY A 59 15.61 7.13 -17.65
CA GLY A 59 15.98 7.01 -19.05
C GLY A 59 15.26 5.89 -19.80
N GLU A 60 14.24 5.27 -19.20
CA GLU A 60 13.42 4.24 -19.83
C GLU A 60 12.32 4.90 -20.67
N LYS A 61 12.20 4.50 -21.95
CA LYS A 61 11.15 4.98 -22.84
C LYS A 61 10.04 3.95 -22.90
N ILE A 62 8.87 4.30 -22.39
CA ILE A 62 7.65 3.48 -22.41
C ILE A 62 6.45 4.37 -22.71
N SER A 63 5.47 3.86 -23.46
CA SER A 63 4.24 4.60 -23.72
C SER A 63 3.35 4.66 -22.47
N PHE A 64 2.47 5.66 -22.41
CA PHE A 64 1.51 5.77 -21.31
C PHE A 64 0.55 4.57 -21.30
N GLU A 65 0.12 4.13 -22.48
CA GLU A 65 -0.79 3.01 -22.69
C GLU A 65 -0.19 1.70 -22.16
N GLU A 66 1.11 1.46 -22.39
CA GLU A 66 1.81 0.29 -21.84
C GLU A 66 1.91 0.36 -20.32
N VAL A 67 2.20 1.53 -19.74
CA VAL A 67 2.24 1.70 -18.28
C VAL A 67 0.86 1.47 -17.67
N LEU A 68 -0.19 2.06 -18.25
CA LEU A 68 -1.56 1.90 -17.77
C LEU A 68 -2.00 0.44 -17.82
N LYS A 69 -1.72 -0.25 -18.93
CA LYS A 69 -1.99 -1.69 -19.05
C LYS A 69 -1.28 -2.50 -17.97
N ASN A 70 -0.01 -2.22 -17.71
CA ASN A 70 0.76 -2.90 -16.66
C ASN A 70 0.20 -2.64 -15.26
N VAL A 71 -0.27 -1.42 -14.99
CA VAL A 71 -0.93 -1.06 -13.72
C VAL A 71 -2.21 -1.88 -13.54
N HIS A 72 -3.09 -1.89 -14.54
CA HIS A 72 -4.35 -2.63 -14.49
C HIS A 72 -4.14 -4.15 -14.36
N GLU A 73 -3.21 -4.72 -15.14
CA GLU A 73 -2.88 -6.16 -15.04
C GLU A 73 -2.34 -6.52 -13.66
N ARG A 74 -1.46 -5.68 -13.09
CA ARG A 74 -0.92 -5.89 -11.75
C ARG A 74 -2.00 -5.85 -10.69
N ASP A 75 -2.90 -4.86 -10.73
CA ASP A 75 -3.97 -4.74 -9.75
C ASP A 75 -4.94 -5.92 -9.82
N ARG A 76 -5.28 -6.36 -11.05
CA ARG A 76 -6.07 -7.57 -11.27
C ARG A 76 -5.37 -8.80 -10.69
N MET A 77 -4.08 -8.97 -10.95
CA MET A 77 -3.32 -10.11 -10.41
C MET A 77 -3.24 -10.09 -8.88
N ASP A 78 -2.98 -8.91 -8.29
CA ASP A 78 -2.88 -8.74 -6.85
C ASP A 78 -4.24 -8.97 -6.15
N SER A 79 -5.36 -8.55 -6.74
CA SER A 79 -6.70 -8.72 -6.17
C SER A 79 -7.32 -10.11 -6.39
N THR A 80 -6.95 -10.82 -7.47
CA THR A 80 -7.57 -12.11 -7.84
C THR A 80 -6.74 -13.34 -7.46
N ARG A 81 -5.49 -13.17 -7.01
CA ARG A 81 -4.67 -14.31 -6.59
C ARG A 81 -5.28 -15.07 -5.41
N LYS A 82 -5.11 -16.39 -5.41
CA LYS A 82 -5.65 -17.29 -4.37
C LYS A 82 -5.01 -17.07 -3.00
N GLU A 83 -3.71 -16.84 -2.95
CA GLU A 83 -2.95 -16.67 -1.72
C GLU A 83 -2.79 -15.18 -1.40
N SER A 84 -3.25 -14.75 -0.22
CA SER A 84 -3.06 -13.38 0.26
C SER A 84 -3.48 -12.29 -0.75
N PRO A 85 -4.72 -12.28 -1.28
CA PRO A 85 -5.14 -11.25 -2.22
C PRO A 85 -5.08 -9.85 -1.60
N LEU A 86 -4.84 -8.84 -2.44
CA LEU A 86 -5.03 -7.44 -2.07
C LEU A 86 -6.51 -7.19 -1.81
N ILE A 87 -6.87 -7.04 -0.54
CA ILE A 87 -8.23 -6.74 -0.11
C ILE A 87 -8.23 -5.54 0.84
N LYS A 88 -9.27 -4.72 0.74
CA LYS A 88 -9.57 -3.73 1.76
C LYS A 88 -10.28 -4.44 2.92
N VAL A 89 -9.64 -4.50 4.07
CA VAL A 89 -10.28 -4.97 5.31
C VAL A 89 -11.22 -3.90 5.86
N GLU A 90 -12.24 -4.32 6.60
CA GLU A 90 -13.32 -3.44 7.08
C GLU A 90 -12.82 -2.29 7.96
N ASP A 91 -11.80 -2.55 8.79
CA ASP A 91 -11.20 -1.58 9.71
C ASP A 91 -10.06 -0.74 9.10
N ALA A 92 -9.81 -0.87 7.80
CA ALA A 92 -8.84 -0.03 7.10
C ALA A 92 -9.43 1.32 6.70
N ILE A 93 -8.67 2.39 6.97
CA ILE A 93 -8.99 3.73 6.50
C ILE A 93 -8.53 3.86 5.05
N VAL A 94 -9.47 4.18 4.15
CA VAL A 94 -9.14 4.44 2.74
C VAL A 94 -8.58 5.85 2.60
N ILE A 95 -7.45 5.98 1.92
CA ILE A 95 -6.90 7.26 1.51
C ILE A 95 -6.77 7.23 -0.02
N ASP A 96 -7.58 8.05 -0.69
CA ASP A 96 -7.42 8.30 -2.12
C ASP A 96 -6.47 9.48 -2.32
N ASN A 97 -5.28 9.21 -2.85
CA ASN A 97 -4.25 10.21 -3.08
C ASN A 97 -4.21 10.74 -4.52
N SER A 98 -5.25 10.51 -5.33
CA SER A 98 -5.30 10.95 -6.74
C SER A 98 -5.06 12.44 -6.90
N HIS A 99 -5.60 13.24 -5.96
CA HIS A 99 -5.53 14.70 -5.97
C HIS A 99 -4.80 15.28 -4.75
N MET A 100 -3.98 14.47 -4.09
CA MET A 100 -3.17 14.91 -2.94
C MET A 100 -1.74 15.20 -3.40
N THR A 101 -1.12 16.24 -2.81
CA THR A 101 0.33 16.35 -2.88
C THR A 101 0.99 15.31 -1.97
N PHE A 102 2.29 15.08 -2.17
CA PHE A 102 3.06 14.22 -1.26
C PHE A 102 3.01 14.75 0.19
N ALA A 103 3.08 16.08 0.36
CA ALA A 103 3.00 16.70 1.68
C ALA A 103 1.65 16.45 2.35
N ASP A 104 0.54 16.65 1.64
CA ASP A 104 -0.81 16.40 2.17
C ASP A 104 -0.98 14.93 2.58
N GLN A 105 -0.47 14.00 1.77
CA GLN A 105 -0.53 12.57 2.08
C GLN A 105 0.25 12.26 3.36
N VAL A 106 1.48 12.77 3.47
CA VAL A 106 2.33 12.55 4.65
C VAL A 106 1.67 13.13 5.90
N GLU A 107 1.16 14.36 5.82
CA GLU A 107 0.45 15.00 6.93
C GLU A 107 -0.76 14.19 7.36
N LYS A 108 -1.59 13.73 6.41
CA LYS A 108 -2.77 12.92 6.69
C LYS A 108 -2.42 11.61 7.39
N VAL A 109 -1.40 10.90 6.93
CA VAL A 109 -0.96 9.63 7.53
C VAL A 109 -0.40 9.85 8.94
N ILE A 110 0.41 10.89 9.14
CA ILE A 110 0.96 11.25 10.45
C ILE A 110 -0.16 11.63 11.43
N GLN A 111 -1.15 12.39 10.98
CA GLN A 111 -2.31 12.76 11.80
C GLN A 111 -3.04 11.51 12.29
N LEU A 112 -3.39 10.59 11.39
CA LEU A 112 -4.07 9.34 11.75
C LEU A 112 -3.26 8.49 12.73
N ALA A 113 -1.93 8.42 12.54
CA ALA A 113 -1.04 7.74 13.47
C ALA A 113 -1.09 8.36 14.87
N LYS A 114 -1.00 9.70 14.96
CA LYS A 114 -1.08 10.43 16.23
C LYS A 114 -2.42 10.23 16.94
N GLU A 115 -3.54 10.28 16.20
CA GLU A 115 -4.87 10.04 16.75
C GLU A 115 -4.99 8.63 17.35
N LYS A 116 -4.47 7.61 16.65
CA LYS A 116 -4.45 6.23 17.16
C LYS A 116 -3.53 6.04 18.37
N MET A 117 -2.42 6.78 18.44
CA MET A 117 -1.53 6.76 19.61
C MET A 117 -2.15 7.44 20.83
N ALA A 118 -2.82 8.58 20.63
CA ALA A 118 -3.47 9.33 21.70
C ALA A 118 -4.70 8.59 22.27
N ALA A 119 -5.47 7.90 21.43
CA ALA A 119 -6.65 7.12 21.86
C ALA A 119 -6.30 5.84 22.65
N LYS A 120 -5.01 5.51 22.77
CA LYS A 120 -4.50 4.37 23.55
C LYS A 120 -3.94 4.75 24.92
N VAL A 121 -3.97 6.05 25.25
CA VAL A 121 -3.65 6.57 26.59
C VAL A 121 -4.89 6.48 27.46
#